data_AF-A0A5C7X5H4-F1
#
_entry.id   AF-A0A5C7X5H4-F1
#
_cell.length_a   1.000
_cell.length_b   1.000
_cell.length_c   1.000
_cell.angle_alpha   90.00
_cell.angle_beta   90.00
_cell.angle_gamma   90.00
#
_symmetry.space_group_name_H-M   'P 1'
#
loop_
_entity.id
_entity.type
_entity.pdbx_description
1 polymer ?
#
loop_
_entity_poly.entity_id
_entity_poly.type
_entity_poly.pdbx_seq_one_letter_code
_entity_poly.pdbx_strand_id
1 'polypeptide(L)' 'MGSFSLWHWLIVLLIVVLVFGTKKLRNIGGDVGGAVNEFKKAVNEGKGESKPEELSDHNK' A
#
# COMPACT_ATOMS: atom_id res chain seq x y z
N MET A 1 31.52 -5.51 -2.66
CA MET A 1 30.60 -5.35 -1.52
C MET A 1 29.18 -5.04 -2.05
N GLY A 2 28.61 -5.92 -2.87
CA GLY A 2 27.34 -5.70 -3.59
C GLY A 2 26.20 -6.56 -3.06
N SER A 3 26.28 -6.93 -1.78
CA SER A 3 25.53 -8.01 -1.15
C SER A 3 24.06 -7.68 -0.88
N PHE A 4 23.60 -6.46 -1.22
CA PHE A 4 22.22 -6.00 -1.02
C PHE A 4 21.50 -5.72 -2.34
N SER A 5 21.77 -6.52 -3.37
CA SER A 5 21.00 -6.49 -4.61
C SER A 5 19.52 -6.71 -4.31
N LEU A 6 18.63 -5.94 -4.95
CA LEU A 6 17.16 -6.10 -4.84
C LEU A 6 16.71 -7.57 -4.99
N TRP A 7 17.48 -8.35 -5.75
CA TRP A 7 17.24 -9.78 -5.96
C TRP A 7 17.32 -10.62 -4.68
N HIS A 8 18.18 -10.25 -3.73
CA HIS A 8 18.25 -10.91 -2.43
C HIS A 8 16.97 -10.69 -1.61
N TRP A 9 16.46 -9.45 -1.61
CA TRP A 9 15.24 -9.11 -0.89
C TRP A 9 14.00 -9.84 -1.42
N LEU A 10 13.91 -10.07 -2.74
CA LEU A 10 12.86 -10.90 -3.33
C LEU A 10 12.90 -12.35 -2.80
N ILE A 11 14.09 -12.95 -2.75
CA ILE A 11 14.27 -14.32 -2.23
C ILE A 11 13.94 -14.41 -0.74
N VAL A 12 14.37 -13.43 0.05
CA VAL A 12 14.10 -13.41 1.49
C VAL A 12 12.60 -13.26 1.75
N LEU A 13 11.93 -12.38 1.02
CA LEU A 13 10.48 -12.18 1.14
C LEU A 13 9.71 -13.46 0.82
N LEU A 14 10.12 -14.19 -0.23
CA LEU A 14 9.54 -15.49 -0.57
C LEU A 14 9.66 -16.49 0.60
N ILE A 15 10.85 -16.61 1.19
CA ILE A 15 11.08 -17.53 2.31
C ILE A 15 10.25 -17.13 3.53
N VAL A 16 10.17 -15.83 3.85
CA VAL A 16 9.34 -15.34 4.97
C VAL A 16 7.87 -15.72 4.77
N VAL A 17 7.34 -15.55 3.55
CA VAL A 17 5.96 -15.94 3.22
C VAL A 17 5.75 -17.44 3.37
N LEU A 18 6.73 -18.27 2.97
CA LEU A 18 6.66 -19.74 3.11
C LEU A 18 6.70 -20.19 4.57
N VAL A 19 7.57 -19.59 5.40
CA VAL A 19 7.71 -19.93 6.83
C VAL A 19 6.49 -19.51 7.65
N PHE A 20 5.99 -18.30 7.43
CA PHE A 20 4.80 -17.81 8.15
C PHE A 20 3.50 -18.35 7.56
N GLY A 21 3.52 -18.78 6.30
CA GLY A 21 2.35 -19.17 5.53
C GLY A 21 1.48 -17.97 5.14
N THR A 22 0.83 -18.06 3.98
CA THR A 22 -0.03 -16.98 3.44
C THR A 22 -1.25 -16.68 4.32
N LYS A 23 -1.69 -17.66 5.14
CA LYS A 23 -2.86 -17.52 6.01
C LYS A 23 -2.61 -16.57 7.19
N LYS A 24 -1.45 -16.66 7.84
CA LYS A 24 -1.06 -15.75 8.93
C LYS A 24 -0.70 -14.37 8.40
N LEU A 25 0.02 -14.32 7.27
CA LEU A 25 0.38 -13.07 6.61
C LEU A 25 -0.86 -12.30 6.14
N ARG A 26 -1.90 -12.99 5.64
CA ARG A 26 -3.15 -12.33 5.23
C ARG A 26 -3.97 -11.80 6.40
N ASN A 27 -4.01 -12.52 7.52
CA ASN A 27 -4.76 -12.08 8.69
C ASN A 27 -4.13 -10.82 9.29
N ILE A 28 -2.82 -10.85 9.57
CA ILE A 28 -2.08 -9.71 10.14
C ILE A 28 -1.89 -8.59 9.10
N GLY A 29 -1.63 -8.97 7.85
CA GLY A 29 -1.46 -8.01 6.76
C GLY A 29 -2.75 -7.30 6.36
N GLY A 30 -3.91 -7.90 6.60
CA GLY A 30 -5.20 -7.23 6.42
C GLY A 30 -5.39 -6.10 7.44
N ASP A 31 -5.15 -6.39 8.72
CA ASP A 31 -5.29 -5.42 9.81
C ASP A 31 -4.30 -4.26 9.68
N VAL A 32 -3.02 -4.58 9.43
CA VAL A 32 -1.97 -3.56 9.24
C VAL A 32 -2.13 -2.86 7.88
N GLY A 33 -2.50 -3.59 6.84
CA GLY A 33 -2.69 -3.05 5.50
C GLY A 33 -3.85 -2.08 5.42
N GLY A 34 -4.95 -2.32 6.14
CA GLY A 34 -6.08 -1.40 6.25
C GLY A 34 -5.65 -0.07 6.88
N ALA A 35 -4.96 -0.10 8.01
CA ALA A 35 -4.47 1.10 8.69
C ALA A 35 -3.50 1.92 7.83
N VAL A 36 -2.59 1.24 7.11
CA VAL A 36 -1.65 1.90 6.19
C VAL A 36 -2.34 2.42 4.93
N ASN A 37 -3.39 1.75 4.44
CA ASN A 37 -4.18 2.20 3.28
C ASN A 37 -4.93 3.51 3.58
N GLU A 38 -5.56 3.61 4.75
CA GLU A 38 -6.19 4.86 5.22
C GLU A 38 -5.16 5.98 5.38
N PHE A 39 -3.98 5.69 5.93
CA PHE A 39 -2.88 6.66 6.01
C PHE A 39 -2.40 7.11 4.61
N LYS A 40 -2.24 6.18 3.66
CA LYS A 40 -1.88 6.49 2.27
C LYS A 40 -2.96 7.35 1.60
N LYS A 41 -4.23 7.06 1.87
CA LYS A 41 -5.38 7.80 1.33
C LYS A 41 -5.39 9.23 1.87
N ALA A 42 -5.30 9.41 3.19
CA ALA A 42 -5.24 10.73 3.82
C ALA A 42 -4.03 11.56 3.35
N VAL A 43 -2.87 10.93 3.15
CA VAL A 43 -1.67 11.61 2.62
C VAL A 43 -1.81 11.98 1.14
N ASN A 44 -2.50 11.17 0.32
CA ASN A 44 -2.77 11.51 -1.08
C ASN A 44 -3.88 12.56 -1.21
N GLU A 45 -4.90 12.52 -0.34
CA GLU A 45 -6.00 13.49 -0.30
C GLU A 45 -5.47 14.86 0.14
N GLY A 46 -4.62 14.92 1.16
CA GLY A 46 -3.92 16.15 1.57
C GLY A 46 -2.84 16.64 0.60
N LYS A 47 -2.42 15.82 -0.37
CA LYS A 47 -1.55 16.24 -1.49
C LYS A 47 -2.32 16.52 -2.79
N GLY A 48 -3.63 16.27 -2.81
CA GLY A 48 -4.41 16.05 -4.03
C GLY A 48 -5.75 16.78 -4.10
N GLU A 49 -5.99 17.79 -3.27
CA GLU A 49 -7.04 18.80 -3.53
C GLU A 49 -6.62 19.78 -4.65
N SER A 50 -6.28 19.18 -5.79
CA SER A 50 -6.38 19.78 -7.12
C SER A 50 -7.07 18.75 -8.01
N LYS A 51 -8.28 18.35 -7.64
CA LYS A 51 -9.27 17.85 -8.60
C LYS A 51 -10.07 19.07 -9.08
N PRO A 52 -9.78 19.64 -10.26
CA PRO A 52 -10.79 20.44 -10.95
C PRO A 52 -11.94 19.52 -11.37
N GLU A 53 -13.15 20.07 -11.43
CA GLU A 53 -14.38 19.46 -11.99
C GLU A 53 -15.21 18.57 -11.06
N GLU A 54 -16.09 19.23 -10.28
CA GLU A 54 -17.54 19.05 -10.41
C GLU A 54 -18.24 20.39 -10.12
N LEU A 55 -18.00 21.36 -11.01
CA LEU A 55 -18.76 22.61 -11.13
C LEU A 55 -19.26 22.68 -12.58
N SER A 56 -20.13 21.74 -12.93
CA SER A 56 -20.90 21.82 -14.17
C SER A 56 -22.28 21.28 -13.90
N ASP A 57 -23.25 22.16 -14.09
CA ASP A 57 -24.67 21.88 -14.25
C ASP A 57 -25.52 21.64 -12.99
N HIS A 58 -25.65 22.71 -12.21
CA HIS A 58 -26.94 23.01 -11.57
C HIS A 58 -27.19 24.53 -11.49
N ASN A 59 -27.34 25.19 -12.64
CA ASN A 59 -28.08 26.46 -12.76
C ASN A 59 -28.33 26.83 -14.23
N LYS A 60 -29.49 26.45 -14.80
CA LYS A 60 -30.55 27.37 -15.25
C LYS A 60 -31.59 26.65 -16.13
#